data_AF-A0AAJ2W2Y6-F1
#
_entry.id   AF-A0AAJ2W2Y6-F1
#
_cell.length_a   1.000
_cell.length_b   1.000
_cell.length_c   1.000
_cell.angle_alpha   90.00
_cell.angle_beta   90.00
_cell.angle_gamma   90.00
#
_symmetry.space_group_name_H-M   'P 1'
#
loop_
_entity.id
_entity.type
_entity.pdbx_description
1 polymer ?
#
loop_
_entity_poly.entity_id
_entity_poly.type
_entity_poly.pdbx_seq_one_letter_code
_entity_poly.pdbx_strand_id
1 'polypeptide(L)'
;MAAIKERPILFSARMVRAILEGRKTVTRRAVKGFQIPTEDTAIPVGDRQRWSAIGQRDPRYGFCVFGSTEQECAKELEEYAPCPYGRRGDRLWVRETWGLQVRNYGGGTGEHIVYRATNPDAIYCKSAEGQVYPVKWKPSIHMHRHSSRILLEITDVRVERLQDISGDQAEAEGVDAAMCQQFLETSPSRHQCKEAVIHGFAGLWQSTGGDWNANPWVWVVEFKRMTP
;
A
#
# COMPACT_ATOMS: atom_id res chain seq x y z
N MET A 1 4.79 -21.60 18.48
CA MET A 1 4.42 -20.31 17.87
C MET A 1 4.45 -20.48 16.35
N ALA A 2 3.47 -19.98 15.61
CA ALA A 2 3.54 -19.98 14.16
C ALA A 2 4.73 -19.11 13.70
N ALA A 3 5.46 -19.55 12.68
CA ALA A 3 6.58 -18.77 12.15
C ALA A 3 6.09 -17.44 11.56
N ILE A 4 6.72 -16.34 11.96
CA ILE A 4 6.42 -14.99 11.45
C ILE A 4 6.81 -14.95 9.96
N LYS A 5 5.87 -14.58 9.09
CA LYS A 5 6.14 -14.43 7.65
C LYS A 5 6.42 -12.98 7.32
N GLU A 6 7.40 -12.75 6.44
CA GLU A 6 7.79 -11.40 6.00
C GLU A 6 7.57 -11.26 4.49
N ARG A 7 6.76 -10.27 4.08
CA ARG A 7 6.38 -10.08 2.67
C ARG A 7 6.74 -8.68 2.15
N PRO A 8 7.10 -8.54 0.86
CA PRO A 8 7.37 -7.23 0.27
C PRO A 8 6.10 -6.39 0.14
N ILE A 9 6.22 -5.07 0.33
CA ILE A 9 5.18 -4.12 -0.08
C ILE A 9 5.79 -2.90 -0.77
N LEU A 10 5.22 -2.47 -1.89
CA LEU A 10 5.68 -1.32 -2.66
C LEU A 10 5.05 -0.03 -2.13
N PHE A 11 5.87 0.99 -1.90
CA PHE A 11 5.42 2.33 -1.56
C PHE A 11 6.15 3.41 -2.38
N SER A 12 5.41 4.47 -2.72
CA SER A 12 5.99 5.66 -3.36
C SER A 12 6.82 6.46 -2.37
N ALA A 13 7.70 7.34 -2.86
CA ALA A 13 8.55 8.18 -2.00
C ALA A 13 7.73 8.99 -0.98
N ARG A 14 6.55 9.48 -1.38
CA ARG A 14 5.64 10.23 -0.50
C ARG A 14 5.05 9.35 0.60
N MET A 15 4.59 8.15 0.25
CA MET A 15 4.06 7.19 1.25
C MET A 15 5.14 6.76 2.24
N VAL A 16 6.39 6.59 1.77
CA VAL A 16 7.53 6.29 2.64
C VAL A 16 7.81 7.42 3.62
N ARG A 17 7.81 8.68 3.17
CA ARG A 17 7.95 9.84 4.07
C ARG A 17 6.86 9.84 5.14
N ALA A 18 5.61 9.61 4.75
CA ALA A 18 4.49 9.52 5.70
C ALA A 18 4.65 8.37 6.73
N ILE A 19 5.21 7.23 6.34
CA ILE A 19 5.56 6.14 7.28
C ILE A 19 6.69 6.58 8.23
N LEU A 20 7.71 7.26 7.71
CA LEU A 20 8.84 7.71 8.50
C LEU A 20 8.44 8.77 9.53
N GLU A 21 7.48 9.62 9.17
CA GLU A 21 6.85 10.64 10.03
C GLU A 21 5.78 10.07 10.97
N GLY A 22 5.42 8.79 10.84
CA GLY A 22 4.42 8.13 11.68
C GLY A 22 2.96 8.43 11.32
N ARG A 23 2.70 9.18 10.24
CA ARG A 23 1.34 9.51 9.77
C ARG A 23 0.66 8.34 9.06
N LYS A 24 1.43 7.54 8.30
CA LYS A 24 0.88 6.39 7.57
C LYS A 24 0.95 5.12 8.42
N THR A 25 -0.21 4.60 8.80
CA THR A 25 -0.40 3.36 9.57
C THR A 25 -1.34 2.37 8.89
N VAL A 26 -1.99 2.77 7.80
CA VAL A 26 -2.91 1.91 7.04
C VAL A 26 -2.54 1.95 5.57
N THR A 27 -2.78 0.85 4.85
CA THR A 27 -2.78 0.86 3.39
C THR A 27 -3.90 0.02 2.79
N ARG A 28 -4.58 0.60 1.80
CA ARG A 28 -5.55 -0.09 0.95
C ARG A 28 -4.90 -0.65 -0.30
N ARG A 29 -5.33 -1.84 -0.69
CA ARG A 29 -4.88 -2.56 -1.88
C ARG A 29 -6.07 -3.28 -2.52
N ALA A 30 -6.28 -3.05 -3.81
CA ALA A 30 -7.39 -3.67 -4.53
C ALA A 30 -7.38 -5.20 -4.37
N VAL A 31 -8.55 -5.76 -4.07
CA VAL A 31 -8.83 -7.18 -4.25
C VAL A 31 -8.76 -7.47 -5.75
N LYS A 32 -8.08 -8.55 -6.15
CA LYS A 32 -7.79 -8.83 -7.56
C LYS A 32 -8.16 -10.25 -7.95
N GLY A 33 -8.51 -10.39 -9.23
CA GLY A 33 -8.75 -11.69 -9.85
C GLY A 33 -9.85 -12.45 -9.14
N PHE A 34 -9.58 -13.70 -8.79
CA PHE A 34 -10.57 -14.64 -8.28
C PHE A 34 -11.12 -14.32 -6.88
N GLN A 35 -10.48 -13.41 -6.14
CA GLN A 35 -10.99 -12.99 -4.82
C GLN A 35 -12.07 -11.90 -4.93
N ILE A 36 -12.33 -11.34 -6.12
CA ILE A 36 -13.39 -10.36 -6.31
C ILE A 36 -14.73 -11.10 -6.21
N PRO A 37 -15.66 -10.67 -5.33
CA PRO A 37 -17.01 -11.21 -5.31
C PRO A 37 -17.70 -11.08 -6.67
N THR A 38 -18.22 -12.20 -7.18
CA THR A 38 -18.95 -12.26 -8.45
C THR A 38 -20.34 -12.82 -8.22
N GLU A 39 -21.32 -12.23 -8.91
CA GLU A 39 -22.71 -12.68 -8.89
C GLU A 39 -22.95 -13.78 -9.94
N ASP A 40 -23.65 -14.83 -9.54
CA ASP A 40 -24.29 -15.79 -10.44
C ASP A 40 -25.80 -15.50 -10.52
N THR A 41 -26.22 -14.94 -11.65
CA THR A 41 -27.62 -14.55 -11.88
C THR A 41 -28.55 -15.71 -12.15
N ALA A 42 -28.02 -16.93 -12.36
CA ALA A 42 -28.84 -18.14 -12.44
C ALA A 42 -29.37 -18.57 -11.07
N ILE A 43 -28.76 -18.08 -9.98
CA ILE A 43 -29.14 -18.40 -8.61
C ILE A 43 -30.19 -17.38 -8.10
N PRO A 44 -31.31 -17.84 -7.49
CA PRO A 44 -32.35 -16.96 -6.97
C PRO A 44 -31.84 -15.88 -6.00
N VAL A 45 -32.50 -14.72 -6.00
CA VAL A 45 -32.18 -13.63 -5.05
C VAL A 45 -32.38 -14.14 -3.63
N GLY A 46 -31.40 -13.87 -2.75
CA GLY A 46 -31.44 -14.25 -1.34
C GLY A 46 -30.87 -15.65 -1.04
N ASP A 47 -30.53 -16.44 -2.06
CA ASP A 47 -29.78 -17.68 -1.84
C ASP A 47 -28.33 -17.37 -1.46
N ARG A 48 -27.80 -18.06 -0.45
CA ARG A 48 -26.43 -17.87 0.05
C ARG A 48 -25.36 -18.10 -1.02
N GLN A 49 -25.62 -18.87 -2.07
CA GLN A 49 -24.63 -19.17 -3.11
C GLN A 49 -24.59 -18.15 -4.25
N ARG A 50 -25.50 -17.16 -4.26
CA ARG A 50 -25.63 -16.19 -5.36
C ARG A 50 -24.35 -15.39 -5.59
N TRP A 51 -23.67 -14.98 -4.53
CA TRP A 51 -22.37 -14.34 -4.63
C TRP A 51 -21.29 -15.31 -4.19
N SER A 52 -20.19 -15.34 -4.93
CA SER A 52 -19.04 -16.16 -4.58
C SER A 52 -17.72 -15.47 -4.88
N ALA A 53 -16.67 -15.85 -4.15
CA ALA A 53 -15.29 -15.49 -4.41
C ALA A 53 -14.39 -16.68 -4.08
N ILE A 54 -13.28 -16.84 -4.79
CA ILE A 54 -12.29 -17.88 -4.46
C ILE A 54 -11.42 -17.35 -3.33
N GLY A 55 -11.65 -17.86 -2.11
CA GLY A 55 -10.86 -17.48 -0.94
C GLY A 55 -9.41 -17.94 -1.07
N GLN A 56 -9.21 -19.21 -1.45
CA GLN A 56 -7.89 -19.77 -1.71
C GLN A 56 -7.91 -20.64 -2.97
N ARG A 57 -6.93 -20.40 -3.86
CA ARG A 57 -6.71 -21.21 -5.05
C ARG A 57 -5.50 -22.12 -4.84
N ASP A 58 -5.73 -23.26 -4.21
CA ASP A 58 -4.72 -24.32 -4.03
C ASP A 58 -5.22 -25.64 -4.66
N PRO A 59 -4.39 -26.38 -5.41
CA PRO A 59 -4.79 -27.64 -6.03
C PRO A 59 -5.27 -28.73 -5.05
N ARG A 60 -4.86 -28.67 -3.78
CA ARG A 60 -5.18 -29.67 -2.75
C ARG A 60 -6.26 -29.20 -1.77
N TYR A 61 -6.30 -27.91 -1.45
CA TYR A 61 -7.19 -27.36 -0.41
C TYR A 61 -7.72 -25.95 -0.74
N GLY A 62 -8.00 -25.68 -2.02
CA GLY A 62 -8.69 -24.47 -2.44
C GLY A 62 -10.15 -24.45 -1.97
N PHE A 63 -10.70 -23.25 -1.77
CA PHE A 63 -12.10 -23.08 -1.36
C PHE A 63 -12.68 -21.76 -1.88
N CYS A 64 -14.00 -21.74 -1.99
CA CYS A 64 -14.80 -20.54 -2.25
C CYS A 64 -15.48 -20.07 -0.97
N VAL A 65 -15.69 -18.77 -0.88
CA VAL A 65 -16.59 -18.13 0.08
C VAL A 65 -17.86 -17.71 -0.65
N PHE A 66 -18.95 -17.58 0.10
CA PHE A 66 -20.28 -17.35 -0.45
C PHE A 66 -21.05 -16.33 0.37
N GLY A 67 -21.99 -15.62 -0.26
CA GLY A 67 -22.92 -14.73 0.41
C GLY A 67 -24.22 -14.57 -0.37
N SER A 68 -25.32 -14.27 0.32
CA SER A 68 -26.58 -13.94 -0.35
C SER A 68 -26.54 -12.56 -1.02
N THR A 69 -25.66 -11.70 -0.51
CA THR A 69 -25.30 -10.40 -1.07
C THR A 69 -23.80 -10.31 -1.33
N GLU A 70 -23.41 -9.32 -2.12
CA GLU A 70 -21.99 -9.04 -2.39
C GLU A 70 -21.23 -8.73 -1.10
N GLN A 71 -21.84 -7.97 -0.18
CA GLN A 71 -21.26 -7.56 1.10
C GLN A 71 -21.04 -8.75 2.03
N GLU A 72 -22.01 -9.69 2.09
CA GLU A 72 -21.84 -10.91 2.86
C GLU A 72 -20.70 -11.78 2.33
N CYS A 73 -20.59 -11.91 1.01
CA CYS A 73 -19.49 -12.65 0.38
C CYS A 73 -18.13 -11.99 0.68
N ALA A 74 -18.04 -10.66 0.66
CA ALA A 74 -16.83 -9.92 1.03
C ALA A 74 -16.47 -10.11 2.52
N LYS A 75 -17.46 -10.19 3.41
CA LYS A 75 -17.23 -10.46 4.85
C LYS A 75 -16.70 -11.88 5.09
N GLU A 76 -17.22 -12.86 4.37
CA GLU A 76 -16.69 -14.23 4.42
C GLU A 76 -15.28 -14.32 3.82
N LEU A 77 -15.00 -13.52 2.79
CA LEU A 77 -13.65 -13.37 2.24
C LEU A 77 -12.68 -12.82 3.30
N GLU A 78 -13.07 -11.79 4.05
CA GLU A 78 -12.27 -11.24 5.15
C GLU A 78 -11.95 -12.29 6.21
N GLU A 79 -12.94 -13.06 6.63
CA GLU A 79 -12.81 -14.02 7.73
C GLU A 79 -11.97 -15.25 7.36
N TYR A 80 -12.20 -15.80 6.18
CA TYR A 80 -11.64 -17.10 5.80
C TYR A 80 -10.49 -17.00 4.80
N ALA A 81 -10.49 -16.02 3.90
CA ALA A 81 -9.50 -15.98 2.82
C ALA A 81 -8.14 -15.48 3.30
N PRO A 82 -7.03 -16.13 2.88
CA PRO A 82 -5.71 -15.60 3.16
C PRO A 82 -5.48 -14.27 2.42
N CYS A 83 -5.33 -13.19 3.19
CA CYS A 83 -4.89 -11.91 2.64
C CYS A 83 -3.49 -12.04 2.00
N PRO A 84 -3.29 -11.56 0.76
CA PRO A 84 -1.99 -11.63 0.06
C PRO A 84 -0.83 -10.97 0.80
N TYR A 85 -1.12 -9.98 1.65
CA TYR A 85 -0.13 -9.21 2.40
C TYR A 85 0.24 -9.86 3.74
N GLY A 86 -0.56 -10.83 4.22
CA GLY A 86 -0.36 -11.50 5.49
C GLY A 86 -1.51 -11.29 6.45
N ARG A 87 -1.32 -11.76 7.68
CA ARG A 87 -2.29 -11.63 8.79
C ARG A 87 -1.66 -10.86 9.94
N ARG A 88 -2.47 -10.48 10.92
CA ARG A 88 -2.00 -9.88 12.18
C ARG A 88 -0.80 -10.66 12.75
N GLY A 89 0.27 -9.94 13.09
CA GLY A 89 1.54 -10.49 13.59
C GLY A 89 2.55 -10.87 12.50
N ASP A 90 2.15 -11.01 11.24
CA ASP A 90 3.09 -11.07 10.12
C ASP A 90 3.74 -9.69 9.90
N ARG A 91 4.80 -9.65 9.08
CA ARG A 91 5.52 -8.41 8.79
C ARG A 91 5.57 -8.09 7.31
N LEU A 92 5.61 -6.79 7.02
CA LEU A 92 5.84 -6.24 5.69
C LEU A 92 7.18 -5.52 5.66
N TRP A 93 8.00 -5.79 4.65
CA TRP A 93 9.20 -5.01 4.39
C TRP A 93 8.97 -4.08 3.20
N VAL A 94 9.30 -2.81 3.37
CA VAL A 94 8.98 -1.78 2.38
C VAL A 94 9.98 -1.82 1.24
N ARG A 95 9.46 -1.79 0.01
CA ARG A 95 10.19 -1.56 -1.23
C ARG A 95 9.97 -0.12 -1.66
N GLU A 96 11.05 0.66 -1.65
CA GLU A 96 11.07 2.07 -2.05
C GLU A 96 12.07 2.32 -3.18
N THR A 97 11.96 3.48 -3.84
CA THR A 97 12.91 3.87 -4.90
C THR A 97 14.29 4.15 -4.29
N TRP A 98 15.32 3.48 -4.80
CA TRP A 98 16.65 3.47 -4.22
C TRP A 98 17.73 3.68 -5.28
N GLY A 99 18.94 3.97 -4.84
CA GLY A 99 20.11 4.11 -5.70
C GLY A 99 21.38 3.80 -4.93
N LEU A 100 22.52 3.97 -5.61
CA LEU A 100 23.84 3.85 -5.01
C LEU A 100 24.50 5.22 -5.04
N GLN A 101 25.30 5.51 -4.03
CA GLN A 101 26.14 6.69 -3.94
C GLN A 101 27.53 6.25 -3.49
N VAL A 102 28.57 6.83 -4.08
CA VAL A 102 29.96 6.62 -3.67
C VAL A 102 30.26 7.54 -2.48
N ARG A 103 30.84 6.98 -1.41
CA ARG A 103 31.47 7.74 -0.33
C ARG A 103 32.96 7.39 -0.23
N ASN A 104 33.76 8.42 0.00
CA ASN A 104 35.16 8.27 0.38
C ASN A 104 35.25 8.15 1.89
N TYR A 105 35.67 7.00 2.38
CA TYR A 105 35.97 6.79 3.80
C TYR A 105 37.48 6.61 3.95
N GLY A 106 38.17 7.68 4.38
CA GLY A 106 39.55 7.62 4.91
C GLY A 106 40.55 6.72 4.18
N GLY A 107 40.51 6.66 2.84
CA GLY A 107 41.41 5.84 2.03
C GLY A 107 40.75 4.79 1.11
N GLY A 108 39.43 4.63 1.14
CA GLY A 108 38.69 3.75 0.20
C GLY A 108 37.40 4.36 -0.35
N THR A 109 37.05 3.97 -1.59
CA THR A 109 35.76 4.26 -2.23
C THR A 109 34.81 3.09 -2.01
N GLY A 110 33.61 3.37 -1.49
CA GLY A 110 32.56 2.37 -1.35
C GLY A 110 31.20 2.89 -1.82
N GLU A 111 30.41 2.02 -2.45
CA GLU A 111 29.02 2.32 -2.77
C GLU A 111 28.12 2.02 -1.57
N HIS A 112 27.26 2.95 -1.20
CA HIS A 112 26.21 2.73 -0.21
C HIS A 112 24.83 3.04 -0.80
N ILE A 113 23.82 2.40 -0.21
CA ILE A 113 22.44 2.57 -0.64
C ILE A 113 21.92 3.94 -0.19
N VAL A 114 21.27 4.64 -1.12
CA VAL A 114 20.53 5.87 -0.85
C VAL A 114 19.08 5.72 -1.29
N TYR A 115 18.19 6.47 -0.65
CA TYR A 115 16.75 6.33 -0.81
C TYR A 115 16.14 7.64 -1.26
N ARG A 116 15.31 7.61 -2.31
CA ARG A 116 14.75 8.83 -2.91
C ARG A 116 13.80 9.55 -1.95
N ALA A 117 13.14 8.82 -1.05
CA ALA A 117 12.22 9.39 -0.08
C ALA A 117 12.92 10.40 0.84
N THR A 118 14.14 10.12 1.28
CA THR A 118 14.89 10.98 2.22
C THR A 118 15.96 11.83 1.53
N ASN A 119 16.50 11.38 0.40
CA ASN A 119 17.61 12.03 -0.30
C ASN A 119 17.30 12.12 -1.81
N PRO A 120 16.28 12.89 -2.23
CA PRO A 120 15.89 12.99 -3.65
C PRO A 120 17.00 13.56 -4.54
N ASP A 121 17.81 14.47 -4.00
CA ASP A 121 18.91 15.16 -4.70
C ASP A 121 20.26 14.50 -4.46
N ALA A 122 20.25 13.19 -4.13
CA ALA A 122 21.49 12.45 -3.93
C ALA A 122 22.35 12.46 -5.20
N ILE A 123 23.63 12.73 -5.00
CA ILE A 123 24.69 12.73 -6.03
C ILE A 123 25.41 11.39 -5.94
N TYR A 124 25.59 10.69 -7.06
CA TYR A 124 26.33 9.43 -7.12
C TYR A 124 27.80 9.64 -6.74
N CYS A 125 28.49 10.52 -7.45
CA CYS A 125 29.87 10.91 -7.16
C CYS A 125 30.17 12.32 -7.70
N LYS A 126 31.32 12.88 -7.30
CA LYS A 126 31.91 14.07 -7.90
C LYS A 126 33.27 13.70 -8.48
N SER A 127 33.59 14.17 -9.68
CA SER A 127 34.94 13.98 -10.25
C SER A 127 35.97 14.84 -9.52
N ALA A 128 37.26 14.58 -9.80
CA ALA A 128 38.35 15.41 -9.28
C ALA A 128 38.26 16.87 -9.77
N GLU A 129 37.70 17.07 -10.96
CA GLU A 129 37.46 18.37 -11.61
C GLU A 129 36.18 19.05 -11.11
N GLY A 130 35.45 18.45 -10.16
CA GLY A 130 34.24 19.02 -9.56
C GLY A 130 32.94 18.70 -10.31
N GLN A 131 32.97 17.91 -11.39
CA GLN A 131 31.78 17.51 -12.12
C GLN A 131 30.87 16.64 -11.25
N VAL A 132 29.57 16.95 -11.22
CA VAL A 132 28.57 16.24 -10.41
C VAL A 132 27.86 15.18 -11.26
N TYR A 133 27.83 13.94 -10.77
CA TYR A 133 27.06 12.86 -11.38
C TYR A 133 25.86 12.51 -10.50
N PRO A 134 24.62 12.66 -10.98
CA PRO A 134 23.42 12.34 -10.19
C PRO A 134 23.26 10.83 -9.96
N VAL A 135 22.56 10.46 -8.89
CA VAL A 135 22.22 9.05 -8.62
C VAL A 135 21.36 8.47 -9.73
N LYS A 136 21.76 7.29 -10.23
CA LYS A 136 20.91 6.47 -11.09
C LYS A 136 19.89 5.71 -10.24
N TRP A 137 18.67 6.24 -10.22
CA TRP A 137 17.58 5.68 -9.43
C TRP A 137 17.03 4.37 -10.01
N LYS A 138 16.84 3.38 -9.14
CA LYS A 138 16.23 2.09 -9.43
C LYS A 138 14.80 2.06 -8.86
N PRO A 139 13.81 1.67 -9.67
CA PRO A 139 12.44 1.48 -9.22
C PRO A 139 12.32 0.51 -8.02
N SER A 140 11.31 0.74 -7.18
CA SER A 140 11.07 -0.06 -5.97
C SER A 140 10.84 -1.55 -6.25
N ILE A 141 10.30 -1.90 -7.43
CA ILE A 141 10.10 -3.29 -7.88
C ILE A 141 11.39 -4.11 -7.99
N HIS A 142 12.57 -3.46 -7.98
CA HIS A 142 13.88 -4.12 -8.02
C HIS A 142 14.60 -4.12 -6.66
N MET A 143 13.98 -3.61 -5.59
CA MET A 143 14.60 -3.58 -4.26
C MET A 143 14.60 -4.97 -3.62
N HIS A 144 15.73 -5.46 -3.12
CA HIS A 144 15.83 -6.74 -2.41
C HIS A 144 15.57 -6.57 -0.91
N ARG A 145 15.28 -7.69 -0.22
CA ARG A 145 14.99 -7.65 1.23
C ARG A 145 16.13 -7.04 2.06
N HIS A 146 17.38 -7.44 1.82
CA HIS A 146 18.54 -6.94 2.57
C HIS A 146 18.79 -5.43 2.36
N SER A 147 18.20 -4.83 1.33
CA SER A 147 18.28 -3.40 1.04
C SER A 147 17.13 -2.58 1.65
N SER A 148 16.12 -3.24 2.25
CA SER A 148 15.01 -2.54 2.88
C SER A 148 15.39 -2.08 4.28
N ARG A 149 15.11 -0.82 4.60
CA ARG A 149 15.36 -0.23 5.93
C ARG A 149 14.10 -0.08 6.81
N ILE A 150 12.93 -0.43 6.27
CA ILE A 150 11.64 -0.24 6.97
C ILE A 150 10.92 -1.58 7.06
N LEU A 151 10.64 -1.97 8.29
CA LEU A 151 9.85 -3.14 8.63
C LEU A 151 8.57 -2.68 9.33
N LEU A 152 7.44 -3.26 8.93
CA LEU A 152 6.12 -2.96 9.44
C LEU A 152 5.52 -4.24 10.02
N GLU A 153 4.98 -4.18 11.23
CA GLU A 153 4.21 -5.28 11.81
C GLU A 153 2.74 -5.08 11.49
N ILE A 154 2.09 -6.09 10.90
CA ILE A 154 0.67 -6.04 10.59
C ILE A 154 -0.13 -6.14 11.90
N THR A 155 -0.95 -5.13 12.16
CA THR A 155 -1.79 -5.06 13.37
C THR A 155 -3.20 -5.56 13.11
N ASP A 156 -3.72 -5.34 11.90
CA ASP A 156 -5.06 -5.77 11.50
C ASP A 156 -5.19 -5.88 9.98
N VAL A 157 -6.15 -6.70 9.53
CA VAL A 157 -6.47 -6.88 8.10
C VAL A 157 -7.97 -7.09 7.94
N ARG A 158 -8.58 -6.35 7.02
CA ARG A 158 -10.02 -6.44 6.70
C ARG A 158 -10.33 -6.16 5.24
N VAL A 159 -11.57 -6.38 4.81
CA VAL A 159 -12.06 -6.10 3.46
C VAL A 159 -13.14 -5.03 3.51
N GLU A 160 -12.96 -3.94 2.77
CA GLU A 160 -13.92 -2.83 2.69
C GLU A 160 -14.12 -2.39 1.24
N ARG A 161 -15.19 -1.62 0.97
CA ARG A 161 -15.26 -0.84 -0.26
C ARG A 161 -14.29 0.34 -0.18
N LEU A 162 -13.67 0.69 -1.30
CA LEU A 162 -12.70 1.79 -1.37
C LEU A 162 -13.26 3.12 -0.86
N GLN A 163 -14.51 3.44 -1.20
CA GLN A 163 -15.16 4.70 -0.86
C GLN A 163 -15.81 4.70 0.54
N ASP A 164 -15.85 3.56 1.24
CA ASP A 164 -16.30 3.49 2.65
C ASP A 164 -15.22 3.98 3.63
N ILE A 165 -14.24 4.72 3.12
CA ILE A 165 -13.13 5.31 3.87
C ILE A 165 -13.59 6.54 4.67
N SER A 166 -13.18 6.61 5.93
CA SER A 166 -13.36 7.82 6.76
C SER A 166 -12.19 8.81 6.60
N GLY A 167 -12.40 10.07 7.01
CA GLY A 167 -11.33 11.08 7.03
C GLY A 167 -10.09 10.63 7.82
N ASP A 168 -10.28 10.09 9.02
CA ASP A 168 -9.18 9.59 9.88
C ASP A 168 -8.41 8.45 9.20
N GLN A 169 -9.12 7.55 8.51
CA GLN A 169 -8.48 6.49 7.72
C GLN A 169 -7.72 7.04 6.51
N ALA A 170 -8.19 8.12 5.89
CA ALA A 170 -7.47 8.80 4.81
C ALA A 170 -6.21 9.50 5.33
N GLU A 171 -6.23 10.10 6.53
CA GLU A 171 -5.04 10.62 7.19
C GLU A 171 -4.04 9.49 7.49
N ALA A 172 -4.54 8.35 8.01
CA ALA A 172 -3.75 7.15 8.29
C ALA A 172 -3.21 6.45 7.01
N GLU A 173 -3.74 6.78 5.83
CA GLU A 173 -3.16 6.40 4.53
C GLU A 173 -1.94 7.28 4.16
N GLY A 174 -1.69 8.33 4.93
CA GLY A 174 -0.58 9.26 4.74
C GLY A 174 -0.94 10.49 3.91
N VAL A 175 -2.23 10.82 3.76
CA VAL A 175 -2.67 12.08 3.16
C VAL A 175 -2.06 13.25 3.94
N ASP A 176 -1.61 14.28 3.22
CA ASP A 176 -0.98 15.46 3.80
C ASP A 176 -1.74 16.73 3.39
N ALA A 177 -1.43 17.84 4.04
CA ALA A 177 -2.10 19.11 3.80
C ALA A 177 -1.94 19.61 2.35
N ALA A 178 -0.82 19.29 1.68
CA ALA A 178 -0.60 19.69 0.29
C ALA A 178 -1.52 18.93 -0.66
N MET A 179 -1.81 17.64 -0.40
CA MET A 179 -2.82 16.89 -1.15
C MET A 179 -4.21 17.50 -1.01
N CYS A 180 -4.56 17.92 0.20
CA CYS A 180 -5.85 18.54 0.49
C CYS A 180 -5.96 19.91 -0.22
N GLN A 181 -4.87 20.69 -0.22
CA GLN A 181 -4.82 22.00 -0.88
C GLN A 181 -4.98 21.91 -2.39
N GLN A 182 -4.30 20.95 -3.04
CA GLN A 182 -4.43 20.75 -4.49
C GLN A 182 -5.90 20.53 -4.91
N PHE A 183 -6.67 19.82 -4.09
CA PHE A 183 -8.10 19.64 -4.33
C PHE A 183 -8.89 20.95 -4.17
N LEU A 184 -8.67 21.67 -3.06
CA LEU A 184 -9.36 22.93 -2.75
C LEU A 184 -9.13 24.01 -3.82
N GLU A 185 -7.97 24.02 -4.48
CA GLU A 185 -7.66 24.92 -5.59
C GLU A 185 -8.46 24.59 -6.86
N THR A 186 -8.72 23.30 -7.11
CA THR A 186 -9.46 22.83 -8.30
C THR A 186 -10.98 22.80 -8.13
N SER A 187 -11.50 22.93 -6.91
CA SER A 187 -12.95 22.91 -6.61
C SER A 187 -13.28 23.84 -5.44
N PRO A 188 -13.50 25.15 -5.70
CA PRO A 188 -13.69 26.16 -4.65
C PRO A 188 -15.01 26.08 -3.86
N SER A 189 -15.87 25.08 -4.12
CA SER A 189 -17.12 24.89 -3.36
C SER A 189 -16.82 24.30 -1.99
N ARG A 190 -16.55 25.20 -1.04
CA ARG A 190 -16.20 24.98 0.37
C ARG A 190 -17.33 24.40 1.22
N HIS A 191 -17.55 23.09 1.27
CA HIS A 191 -18.33 22.53 2.38
C HIS A 191 -17.81 21.16 2.84
N GLN A 192 -16.61 21.19 3.46
CA GLN A 192 -16.17 20.43 4.65
C GLN A 192 -14.72 19.93 4.49
N CYS A 193 -13.81 20.39 5.35
CA CYS A 193 -12.41 19.94 5.40
C CYS A 193 -12.25 18.41 5.50
N LYS A 194 -13.27 17.70 6.03
CA LYS A 194 -13.29 16.23 6.09
C LYS A 194 -13.39 15.57 4.71
N GLU A 195 -14.10 16.18 3.75
CA GLU A 195 -14.15 15.68 2.38
C GLU A 195 -12.82 15.90 1.66
N ALA A 196 -12.11 17.01 1.96
CA ALA A 196 -10.83 17.33 1.33
C ALA A 196 -9.76 16.25 1.55
N VAL A 197 -9.74 15.60 2.73
CA VAL A 197 -8.79 14.51 3.01
C VAL A 197 -9.12 13.26 2.20
N ILE A 198 -10.42 12.92 2.09
CA ILE A 198 -10.89 11.80 1.25
C ILE A 198 -10.58 12.06 -0.22
N HIS A 199 -10.78 13.29 -0.71
CA HIS A 199 -10.39 13.68 -2.06
C HIS A 199 -8.86 13.64 -2.28
N GLY A 200 -8.08 14.07 -1.28
CA GLY A 200 -6.63 13.90 -1.29
C GLY A 200 -6.21 12.43 -1.39
N PHE A 201 -6.93 11.54 -0.70
CA PHE A 201 -6.75 10.10 -0.84
C PHE A 201 -7.18 9.59 -2.22
N ALA A 202 -8.28 10.07 -2.80
CA ALA A 202 -8.70 9.71 -4.15
C ALA A 202 -7.61 10.03 -5.18
N GLY A 203 -6.98 11.22 -5.09
CA GLY A 203 -5.84 11.58 -5.93
C GLY A 203 -4.60 10.71 -5.67
N LEU A 204 -4.31 10.38 -4.41
CA LEU A 204 -3.25 9.41 -4.07
C LEU A 204 -3.53 8.03 -4.70
N TRP A 205 -4.75 7.53 -4.61
CA TRP A 205 -5.16 6.25 -5.19
C TRP A 205 -4.98 6.23 -6.70
N GLN A 206 -5.46 7.29 -7.39
CA GLN A 206 -5.27 7.46 -8.83
C GLN A 206 -3.81 7.49 -9.24
N SER A 207 -2.95 8.17 -8.46
CA SER A 207 -1.50 8.20 -8.72
C SER A 207 -0.82 6.82 -8.67
N THR A 208 -1.44 5.84 -8.03
CA THR A 208 -0.97 4.45 -8.00
C THR A 208 -1.51 3.59 -9.15
N GLY A 209 -2.27 4.19 -10.07
CA GLY A 209 -2.94 3.50 -11.18
C GLY A 209 -4.29 2.90 -10.81
N GLY A 210 -4.87 3.28 -9.67
CA GLY A 210 -6.20 2.86 -9.25
C GLY A 210 -7.31 3.73 -9.85
N ASP A 211 -8.50 3.16 -10.00
CA ASP A 211 -9.72 3.92 -10.32
C ASP A 211 -10.52 4.15 -9.03
N TRP A 212 -10.74 5.42 -8.67
CA TRP A 212 -11.53 5.82 -7.51
C TRP A 212 -13.03 5.58 -7.75
N ASN A 213 -13.51 5.84 -8.97
CA ASN A 213 -14.93 5.79 -9.31
C ASN A 213 -15.45 4.36 -9.43
N ALA A 214 -14.57 3.39 -9.74
CA ALA A 214 -14.89 1.98 -9.74
C ALA A 214 -15.30 1.43 -8.36
N ASN A 215 -15.00 2.16 -7.27
CA ASN A 215 -15.25 1.77 -5.88
C ASN A 215 -14.96 0.27 -5.59
N PRO A 216 -13.77 -0.26 -5.93
CA PRO A 216 -13.48 -1.68 -5.81
C PRO A 216 -13.43 -2.13 -4.34
N TRP A 217 -13.59 -3.43 -4.13
CA TRP A 217 -13.20 -4.06 -2.86
C TRP A 217 -11.69 -3.93 -2.65
N VAL A 218 -11.29 -3.61 -1.42
CA VAL A 218 -9.89 -3.46 -1.03
C VAL A 218 -9.58 -4.25 0.23
N TRP A 219 -8.40 -4.87 0.23
CA TRP A 219 -7.75 -5.28 1.46
C TRP A 219 -7.23 -4.02 2.16
N VAL A 220 -7.71 -3.78 3.38
CA VAL A 220 -7.22 -2.75 4.28
C VAL A 220 -6.23 -3.43 5.22
N VAL A 221 -4.98 -3.00 5.17
CA VAL A 221 -3.90 -3.55 6.00
C VAL A 221 -3.41 -2.48 6.94
N GLU A 222 -3.63 -2.69 8.23
CA GLU A 222 -3.11 -1.83 9.29
C GLU A 222 -1.76 -2.34 9.77
N PHE A 223 -0.88 -1.41 10.10
CA PHE A 223 0.45 -1.73 10.55
C PHE A 223 1.05 -0.65 11.45
N LYS A 224 2.04 -1.06 12.23
CA LYS A 224 2.94 -0.16 12.95
C LYS A 224 4.37 -0.33 12.43
N ARG A 225 5.10 0.77 12.34
CA ARG A 225 6.53 0.74 12.01
C ARG A 225 7.32 0.13 13.17
N MET A 226 8.16 -0.84 12.88
CA MET A 226 9.12 -1.36 13.86
C MET A 226 10.34 -0.44 13.88
N THR A 227 10.65 0.10 15.05
CA THR A 227 11.96 0.71 15.33
C THR A 227 12.93 -0.40 15.73
N PRO A 228 14.18 -0.38 15.25
CA PRO A 228 15.24 -1.24 15.78
C PRO A 228 15.41 -1.11 17.29
#